data_AF-A0A0N4XJM4-F1
#
_entry.id   AF-A0A0N4XJM4-F1
#
_cell.length_a   1.000
_cell.length_b   1.000
_cell.length_c   1.000
_cell.angle_alpha   90.00
_cell.angle_beta   90.00
_cell.angle_gamma   90.00
#
_symmetry.space_group_name_H-M   'P 1'
#
loop_
_entity.id
_entity.type
_entity.pdbx_description
1 polymer ?
#
loop_
_entity_poly.entity_id
_entity_poly.type
_entity_poly.pdbx_seq_one_letter_code
_entity_poly.pdbx_strand_id
1 'polypeptide(L)'
;MVAGGGASVVFTDTVCDLGGASELANYGEYSGDPSETQTFEYAKTLLSVMTEGPPDPRGKVLIIGGSIANFTNVAKTFNGIVRAFETFVDRVREHKVTVFVRRGGPNYQEGLRRIKDAAQKLELPIHVFGPETHMTAIVGAALGIHDLPAVPHVPQTTGQFLLSPERNVSFVLIHNARYKQAHKLYESLFENDTKAIVWGQQQKAIQGMLDFDYVCRRAEPSVVASTYPFTGDNKQKYYFGHREILIPAYKSMAKAFATHPDATVLVTFASLRSVYETVLQALQFPQIRVIAIIAEGVPENQTRKLIKVS
;
A
#
# COMPACT_ATOMS: atom_id res chain seq x y z
N MET A 1 10.00 -4.17 12.31
CA MET A 1 8.71 -3.45 12.20
C MET A 1 8.51 -3.01 10.75
N VAL A 2 8.07 -3.91 9.88
CA VAL A 2 7.99 -3.63 8.43
C VAL A 2 6.55 -3.42 8.01
N ALA A 3 6.28 -2.49 7.09
CA ALA A 3 4.93 -2.28 6.58
C ALA A 3 4.69 -2.90 5.19
N GLY A 4 3.63 -3.70 5.11
CA GLY A 4 3.23 -4.48 3.94
C GLY A 4 3.72 -5.93 4.01
N GLY A 5 2.81 -6.90 3.86
CA GLY A 5 3.12 -8.33 3.94
C GLY A 5 4.17 -8.80 2.93
N GLY A 6 4.11 -8.32 1.68
CA GLY A 6 5.16 -8.65 0.70
C GLY A 6 6.52 -8.05 1.08
N ALA A 7 6.54 -6.83 1.62
CA ALA A 7 7.77 -6.20 2.04
C ALA A 7 8.38 -6.89 3.26
N SER A 8 7.58 -7.30 4.26
CA SER A 8 8.09 -8.01 5.43
C SER A 8 8.82 -9.29 5.07
N VAL A 9 8.29 -10.07 4.12
CA VAL A 9 8.97 -11.26 3.60
C VAL A 9 10.32 -10.89 2.97
N VAL A 10 10.35 -9.91 2.06
CA VAL A 10 11.59 -9.50 1.38
C VAL A 10 12.67 -8.97 2.36
N PHE A 11 12.25 -8.25 3.40
CA PHE A 11 13.17 -7.82 4.47
C PHE A 11 13.72 -9.01 5.26
N THR A 12 12.86 -9.97 5.61
CA THR A 12 13.27 -11.21 6.30
C THR A 12 14.20 -12.05 5.45
N ASP A 13 13.90 -12.25 4.17
CA ASP A 13 14.76 -12.96 3.22
C ASP A 13 16.14 -12.30 3.16
N THR A 14 16.19 -10.96 3.04
CA THR A 14 17.47 -10.24 3.01
C THR A 14 18.26 -10.40 4.32
N VAL A 15 17.59 -10.40 5.49
CA VAL A 15 18.27 -10.66 6.77
C VAL A 15 18.86 -12.07 6.79
N CYS A 16 18.10 -13.07 6.32
CA CYS A 16 18.55 -14.45 6.26
C CYS A 16 19.71 -14.66 5.28
N ASP A 17 19.62 -14.07 4.07
CA ASP A 17 20.64 -14.16 3.03
C ASP A 17 21.97 -13.54 3.47
N LEU A 18 21.90 -12.51 4.32
CA LEU A 18 23.05 -11.85 4.91
C LEU A 18 23.55 -12.52 6.21
N GLY A 19 23.07 -13.73 6.52
CA GLY A 19 23.54 -14.53 7.67
C GLY A 19 22.94 -14.15 9.02
N GLY A 20 21.94 -13.27 9.06
CA GLY A 20 21.28 -12.81 10.29
C GLY A 20 20.16 -13.71 10.81
N ALA A 21 19.94 -14.89 10.22
CA ALA A 21 18.79 -15.75 10.51
C ALA A 21 18.70 -16.16 11.99
N SER A 22 19.83 -16.48 12.64
CA SER A 22 19.87 -16.87 14.05
C SER A 22 19.59 -15.73 15.03
N GLU A 23 19.74 -14.48 14.58
CA GLU A 23 19.54 -13.26 15.38
C GLU A 23 18.20 -12.56 15.04
N LEU A 24 17.43 -13.10 14.09
CA LEU A 24 16.13 -12.55 13.70
C LEU A 24 15.10 -12.80 14.82
N ALA A 25 14.79 -11.75 15.59
CA ALA A 25 13.90 -11.86 16.74
C ALA A 25 12.42 -12.07 16.38
N ASN A 26 11.96 -11.52 15.25
CA ASN A 26 10.55 -11.64 14.86
C ASN A 26 10.31 -11.50 13.36
N TYR A 27 9.20 -12.09 12.92
CA TYR A 27 8.55 -11.80 11.65
C TYR A 27 7.18 -11.18 11.93
N GLY A 28 6.85 -10.11 11.20
CA GLY A 28 5.56 -9.45 11.36
C GLY A 28 5.46 -8.21 10.49
N GLU A 29 4.23 -7.78 10.27
CA GLU A 29 3.92 -6.64 9.43
C GLU A 29 2.81 -5.76 10.00
N TYR A 30 2.69 -4.55 9.46
CA TYR A 30 1.48 -3.73 9.56
C TYR A 30 1.13 -3.18 8.17
N SER A 31 -0.14 -3.28 7.78
CA SER A 31 -0.63 -2.82 6.47
C SER A 31 -2.11 -2.43 6.55
N GLY A 32 -2.72 -2.05 5.42
CA GLY A 32 -4.13 -1.66 5.40
C GLY A 32 -4.44 -0.24 5.92
N ASP A 33 -3.46 0.69 5.90
CA ASP A 33 -3.60 2.07 6.41
C ASP A 33 -4.06 2.16 7.87
N PRO A 34 -3.29 1.59 8.82
CA PRO A 34 -3.66 1.64 10.23
C PRO A 34 -3.63 3.07 10.76
N SER A 35 -4.44 3.32 11.77
CA SER A 35 -4.45 4.59 12.49
C SER A 35 -3.14 4.81 13.25
N GLU A 36 -2.91 6.07 13.65
CA GLU A 36 -1.82 6.44 14.53
C GLU A 36 -1.83 5.60 15.82
N THR A 37 -2.99 5.44 16.47
CA THR A 37 -3.12 4.68 17.71
C THR A 37 -2.81 3.19 17.52
N GLN A 38 -3.31 2.57 16.45
CA GLN A 38 -2.96 1.17 16.14
C GLN A 38 -1.45 1.01 15.91
N THR A 39 -0.84 1.95 15.19
CA THR A 39 0.61 1.93 14.93
C THR A 39 1.40 2.14 16.22
N PHE A 40 0.95 3.02 17.11
CA PHE A 40 1.54 3.24 18.42
C PHE A 40 1.51 1.98 19.29
N GLU A 41 0.36 1.30 19.43
CA GLU A 41 0.26 0.08 20.24
C GLU A 41 1.10 -1.07 19.65
N TYR A 42 1.16 -1.17 18.32
CA TYR A 42 2.04 -2.14 17.64
C TYR A 42 3.52 -1.85 17.92
N ALA A 43 3.95 -0.61 17.72
CA ALA A 43 5.34 -0.20 17.97
C ALA A 43 5.73 -0.35 19.45
N LYS A 44 4.86 0.05 20.36
CA LYS A 44 5.00 -0.13 21.81
C LYS A 44 5.21 -1.59 22.19
N THR A 45 4.44 -2.50 21.59
CA THR A 45 4.58 -3.95 21.85
C THR A 45 5.97 -4.44 21.43
N LEU A 46 6.43 -4.06 20.24
CA LEU A 46 7.78 -4.43 19.77
C LEU A 46 8.88 -3.84 20.65
N LEU A 47 8.77 -2.57 21.04
CA LEU A 47 9.74 -1.92 21.92
C LEU A 47 9.75 -2.57 23.31
N SER A 48 8.59 -2.96 23.85
CA SER A 48 8.53 -3.68 25.13
C SER A 48 9.28 -5.00 25.06
N VAL A 49 8.96 -5.86 24.09
CA VAL A 49 9.57 -7.19 23.95
C VAL A 49 11.07 -7.09 23.68
N MET A 50 11.51 -6.17 22.81
CA MET A 50 12.92 -6.07 22.48
C MET A 50 13.77 -5.45 23.60
N THR A 51 13.15 -4.83 24.61
CA THR A 51 13.83 -4.25 25.77
C THR A 51 13.52 -5.02 27.06
N GLU A 52 13.04 -6.26 26.96
CA GLU A 52 12.91 -7.17 28.10
C GLU A 52 14.25 -7.85 28.42
N GLY A 53 14.47 -8.09 29.72
CA GLY A 53 15.66 -8.78 30.23
C GLY A 53 16.92 -7.89 30.29
N PRO A 54 18.10 -8.50 30.53
CA PRO A 54 19.36 -7.78 30.53
C PRO A 54 19.75 -7.32 29.11
N PRO A 55 20.41 -6.16 28.95
CA PRO A 55 20.93 -5.69 27.67
C PRO A 55 21.94 -6.65 27.03
N ASP A 56 21.88 -6.82 25.71
CA ASP A 56 22.94 -7.50 24.95
C ASP A 56 24.17 -6.56 24.86
N PRO A 57 25.39 -7.02 25.19
CA PRO A 57 26.61 -6.20 25.08
C PRO A 57 26.83 -5.57 23.71
N ARG A 58 26.40 -6.25 22.63
CA ARG A 58 26.50 -5.81 21.23
C ARG A 58 25.45 -4.75 20.87
N GLY A 59 24.44 -4.56 21.71
CA GLY A 59 23.24 -3.78 21.39
C GLY A 59 22.24 -4.56 20.54
N LYS A 60 21.17 -3.89 20.11
CA LYS A 60 20.11 -4.48 19.27
C LYS A 60 19.81 -3.59 18.09
N VAL A 61 19.20 -4.15 17.05
CA VAL A 61 18.84 -3.39 15.84
C VAL A 61 17.34 -3.45 15.59
N LEU A 62 16.73 -2.29 15.32
CA LEU A 62 15.34 -2.17 14.91
C LEU A 62 15.24 -1.70 13.46
N ILE A 63 14.74 -2.56 12.58
CA ILE A 63 14.46 -2.22 11.18
C ILE A 63 13.00 -1.78 11.05
N ILE A 64 12.80 -0.51 10.69
CA ILE A 64 11.52 0.11 10.36
C ILE A 64 11.45 0.31 8.85
N GLY A 65 11.05 -0.74 8.15
CA GLY A 65 11.11 -0.81 6.70
C GLY A 65 9.75 -0.78 5.99
N GLY A 66 9.81 -0.75 4.67
CA GLY A 66 8.73 -1.19 3.80
C GLY A 66 8.84 -0.64 2.39
N SER A 67 7.93 -1.11 1.53
CA SER A 67 7.78 -0.61 0.16
C SER A 67 7.25 0.83 0.13
N ILE A 68 7.04 1.36 -1.08
CA ILE A 68 6.32 2.62 -1.28
C ILE A 68 4.83 2.30 -1.16
N ALA A 69 4.18 2.83 -0.12
CA ALA A 69 2.76 2.54 0.12
C ALA A 69 1.87 3.17 -0.95
N ASN A 70 0.79 2.47 -1.33
CA ASN A 70 -0.21 3.01 -2.26
C ASN A 70 -1.18 3.98 -1.57
N PHE A 71 -1.70 3.61 -0.40
CA PHE A 71 -2.75 4.37 0.29
C PHE A 71 -2.47 4.65 1.77
N THR A 72 -1.53 3.94 2.40
CA THR A 72 -1.18 4.18 3.80
C THR A 72 -0.60 5.58 4.03
N ASN A 73 -1.15 6.31 4.99
CA ASN A 73 -0.63 7.62 5.39
C ASN A 73 0.61 7.46 6.27
N VAL A 74 1.79 7.68 5.67
CA VAL A 74 3.08 7.51 6.35
C VAL A 74 3.25 8.51 7.49
N ALA A 75 2.78 9.74 7.36
CA ALA A 75 2.87 10.73 8.44
C ALA A 75 2.09 10.31 9.69
N LYS A 76 0.87 9.76 9.53
CA LYS A 76 0.06 9.27 10.67
C LYS A 76 0.69 8.06 11.35
N THR A 77 1.10 7.07 10.57
CA THR A 77 1.72 5.85 11.10
C THR A 77 3.04 6.18 11.81
N PHE A 78 3.88 7.04 11.21
CA PHE A 78 5.15 7.44 11.82
C PHE A 78 4.96 8.31 13.07
N ASN A 79 3.86 9.07 13.17
CA ASN A 79 3.52 9.76 14.42
C ASN A 79 3.29 8.77 15.57
N GLY A 80 2.63 7.64 15.30
CA GLY A 80 2.43 6.57 16.28
C GLY A 80 3.75 5.93 16.72
N ILE A 81 4.67 5.74 15.77
CA ILE A 81 6.02 5.22 16.04
C ILE A 81 6.84 6.20 16.89
N VAL A 82 6.82 7.51 16.56
CA VAL A 82 7.50 8.55 17.34
C VAL A 82 7.01 8.55 18.79
N ARG A 83 5.69 8.52 19.00
CA ARG A 83 5.10 8.43 20.35
C ARG A 83 5.58 7.19 21.13
N ALA A 84 5.76 6.05 20.44
CA ALA A 84 6.29 4.85 21.07
C ALA A 84 7.75 5.02 21.48
N PHE A 85 8.59 5.66 20.66
CA PHE A 85 9.96 6.01 21.03
C PHE A 85 10.01 6.96 22.23
N GLU A 86 9.17 8.00 22.27
CA GLU A 86 9.09 8.92 23.41
C GLU A 86 8.71 8.19 24.71
N THR A 87 7.91 7.13 24.63
CA THR A 87 7.50 6.32 25.80
C THR A 87 8.59 5.36 26.28
N PHE A 88 9.45 4.87 25.38
CA PHE A 88 10.45 3.83 25.67
C PHE A 88 11.90 4.33 25.61
N VAL A 89 12.12 5.64 25.54
CA VAL A 89 13.45 6.25 25.28
C VAL A 89 14.54 5.70 26.20
N ASP A 90 14.28 5.60 27.51
CA ASP A 90 15.26 5.14 28.48
C ASP A 90 15.62 3.66 28.27
N ARG A 91 14.61 2.82 28.03
CA ARG A 91 14.81 1.38 27.75
C ARG A 91 15.54 1.15 26.42
N VAL A 92 15.21 1.93 25.39
CA VAL A 92 15.85 1.88 24.07
C VAL A 92 17.32 2.28 24.18
N ARG A 93 17.63 3.30 25.00
CA ARG A 93 19.00 3.74 25.27
C ARG A 93 19.78 2.72 26.09
N GLU A 94 19.21 2.19 27.16
CA GLU A 94 19.79 1.15 28.01
C GLU A 94 20.17 -0.09 27.19
N HIS A 95 19.31 -0.50 26.26
CA HIS A 95 19.52 -1.66 25.38
C HIS A 95 20.37 -1.36 24.14
N LYS A 96 20.91 -0.13 24.01
CA LYS A 96 21.75 0.30 22.88
C LYS A 96 21.11 -0.01 21.52
N VAL A 97 19.82 0.29 21.39
CA VAL A 97 19.07 -0.01 20.16
C VAL A 97 19.45 0.98 19.06
N THR A 98 19.91 0.48 17.92
CA THR A 98 20.12 1.26 16.69
C THR A 98 18.96 1.05 15.74
N VAL A 99 18.41 2.14 15.19
CA VAL A 99 17.19 2.09 14.38
C VAL A 99 17.50 2.48 12.94
N PHE A 100 17.00 1.69 11.98
CA PHE A 100 17.11 1.96 10.56
C PHE A 100 15.73 2.09 9.93
N VAL A 101 15.49 3.20 9.25
CA VAL A 101 14.17 3.56 8.72
C VAL A 101 14.24 3.75 7.22
N ARG A 102 13.41 3.02 6.46
CA ARG A 102 13.23 3.26 5.02
C ARG A 102 11.75 3.16 4.67
N ARG A 103 11.17 4.26 4.17
CA ARG A 103 9.75 4.30 3.80
C ARG A 103 9.43 5.30 2.69
N GLY A 104 8.42 4.96 1.88
CA GLY A 104 7.76 5.86 0.92
C GLY A 104 6.24 5.68 0.94
N GLY A 105 5.52 6.56 0.24
CA GLY A 105 4.06 6.54 0.13
C GLY A 105 3.41 7.89 0.48
N PRO A 106 2.07 7.97 0.59
CA PRO A 106 1.38 9.21 0.93
C PRO A 106 1.94 9.90 2.19
N ASN A 107 2.31 11.18 2.03
CA ASN A 107 2.87 12.03 3.09
C ASN A 107 4.17 11.51 3.73
N TYR A 108 4.98 10.73 3.00
CA TYR A 108 6.21 10.16 3.55
C TYR A 108 7.23 11.22 3.96
N GLN A 109 7.35 12.34 3.23
CA GLN A 109 8.33 13.38 3.56
C GLN A 109 8.12 13.92 4.98
N GLU A 110 6.87 14.18 5.33
CA GLU A 110 6.48 14.62 6.67
C GLU A 110 6.71 13.52 7.72
N GLY A 111 6.37 12.26 7.40
CA GLY A 111 6.66 11.13 8.28
C GLY A 111 8.16 10.96 8.58
N LEU A 112 9.00 10.98 7.54
CA LEU A 112 10.46 10.87 7.69
C LEU A 112 11.04 12.06 8.45
N ARG A 113 10.54 13.28 8.21
CA ARG A 113 10.93 14.49 8.95
C ARG A 113 10.67 14.32 10.45
N ARG A 114 9.47 13.86 10.84
CA ARG A 114 9.12 13.62 12.25
C ARG A 114 10.04 12.62 12.93
N ILE A 115 10.41 11.54 12.25
CA ILE A 115 11.36 10.57 12.80
C ILE A 115 12.75 11.19 12.97
N LYS A 116 13.22 11.99 12.00
CA LYS A 116 14.52 12.70 12.10
C LYS A 116 14.52 13.68 13.28
N ASP A 117 13.46 14.46 13.45
CA ASP A 117 13.33 15.40 14.56
C ASP A 117 13.30 14.65 15.91
N ALA A 118 12.56 13.54 15.98
CA ALA A 118 12.51 12.69 17.17
C ALA A 118 13.88 12.06 17.49
N ALA A 119 14.63 11.62 16.48
CA ALA A 119 15.97 11.07 16.65
C ALA A 119 16.92 12.08 17.32
N GLN A 120 16.90 13.33 16.85
CA GLN A 120 17.70 14.41 17.42
C GLN A 120 17.23 14.76 18.83
N LYS A 121 15.92 14.98 19.02
CA LYS A 121 15.33 15.36 20.32
C LYS A 121 15.56 14.31 21.41
N LEU A 122 15.48 13.02 21.06
CA LEU A 122 15.62 11.90 22.01
C LEU A 122 17.06 11.39 22.12
N GLU A 123 17.98 11.91 21.31
CA GLU A 123 19.37 11.47 21.21
C GLU A 123 19.49 9.96 20.97
N LEU A 124 18.66 9.44 20.04
CA LEU A 124 18.65 8.02 19.66
C LEU A 124 19.34 7.84 18.31
N PRO A 125 20.13 6.77 18.11
CA PRO A 125 20.79 6.48 16.84
C PRO A 125 19.77 5.94 15.82
N ILE A 126 19.11 6.86 15.10
CA ILE A 126 18.10 6.55 14.08
C ILE A 126 18.57 7.04 12.71
N HIS A 127 18.78 6.11 11.77
CA HIS A 127 19.16 6.39 10.40
C HIS A 127 17.94 6.38 9.48
N VAL A 128 17.65 7.47 8.78
CA VAL A 128 16.38 7.68 8.07
C VAL A 128 16.58 7.88 6.57
N PHE A 129 15.95 7.01 5.78
CA PHE A 129 16.04 6.94 4.33
C PHE A 129 14.66 6.98 3.67
N GLY A 130 14.57 7.59 2.49
CA GLY A 130 13.36 7.68 1.69
C GLY A 130 13.31 6.71 0.50
N PRO A 131 12.39 6.96 -0.45
CA PRO A 131 12.22 6.11 -1.62
C PRO A 131 13.43 6.12 -2.57
N GLU A 132 14.30 7.12 -2.49
CA GLU A 132 15.57 7.20 -3.23
C GLU A 132 16.57 6.11 -2.84
N THR A 133 16.42 5.52 -1.65
CA THR A 133 17.24 4.40 -1.19
C THR A 133 16.56 3.07 -1.53
N HIS A 134 17.31 2.09 -2.04
CA HIS A 134 16.79 0.75 -2.33
C HIS A 134 16.15 0.13 -1.08
N MET A 135 15.02 -0.57 -1.26
CA MET A 135 14.14 -0.99 -0.17
C MET A 135 14.88 -1.71 0.96
N THR A 136 15.74 -2.66 0.60
CA THR A 136 16.47 -3.52 1.54
C THR A 136 17.89 -3.07 1.82
N ALA A 137 18.36 -1.94 1.25
CA ALA A 137 19.73 -1.49 1.45
C ALA A 137 20.05 -1.18 2.92
N ILE A 138 19.04 -0.81 3.71
CA ILE A 138 19.19 -0.58 5.15
C ILE A 138 19.48 -1.85 5.95
N VAL A 139 19.24 -3.04 5.39
CA VAL A 139 19.50 -4.32 6.08
C VAL A 139 21.00 -4.59 6.17
N GLY A 140 21.75 -4.41 5.07
CA GLY A 140 23.20 -4.59 5.09
C GLY A 140 23.92 -3.63 6.04
N ALA A 141 23.45 -2.38 6.11
CA ALA A 141 23.94 -1.40 7.08
C ALA A 141 23.55 -1.76 8.53
N ALA A 142 22.32 -2.24 8.74
CA ALA A 142 21.85 -2.72 10.04
C ALA A 142 22.68 -3.89 10.58
N LEU A 143 23.14 -4.78 9.72
CA LEU A 143 23.97 -5.93 10.08
C LEU A 143 25.48 -5.62 10.12
N GLY A 144 25.89 -4.38 9.83
CA GLY A 144 27.31 -3.98 9.81
C GLY A 144 28.12 -4.59 8.65
N ILE A 145 27.45 -5.11 7.62
CA ILE A 145 28.08 -5.73 6.43
C ILE A 145 28.44 -4.68 5.39
N HIS A 146 27.64 -3.62 5.31
CA HIS A 146 27.82 -2.50 4.37
C HIS A 146 27.80 -1.18 5.12
N ASP A 147 28.44 -0.16 4.54
CA ASP A 147 28.30 1.20 5.01
C ASP A 147 26.85 1.69 4.87
N LEU A 148 26.52 2.76 5.60
CA LEU A 148 25.23 3.43 5.45
C LEU A 148 25.00 3.78 3.97
N PRO A 149 23.80 3.50 3.43
CA PRO A 149 23.49 3.85 2.05
C PRO A 149 23.76 5.33 1.79
N ALA A 150 24.53 5.63 0.74
CA ALA A 150 24.71 7.00 0.30
C ALA A 150 23.34 7.57 -0.08
N VAL A 151 22.93 8.68 0.55
CA VAL A 151 21.70 9.37 0.17
C VAL A 151 21.94 10.03 -1.20
N PRO A 152 21.25 9.61 -2.27
CA PRO A 152 21.42 10.25 -3.57
C PRO A 152 21.07 11.73 -3.46
N HIS A 153 21.93 12.61 -4.01
CA HIS A 153 21.69 14.06 -4.04
C HIS A 153 20.46 14.48 -4.88
N VAL A 154 19.82 13.54 -5.58
CA VAL A 154 18.66 13.80 -6.44
C VAL A 154 17.51 12.87 -6.05
N PRO A 155 16.32 13.40 -5.70
CA PRO A 155 15.14 12.58 -5.49
C PRO A 155 14.80 11.86 -6.79
N GLN A 156 14.88 10.54 -6.81
CA GLN A 156 14.31 9.74 -7.90
C GLN A 156 12.79 9.82 -7.77
N THR A 157 12.19 10.79 -8.45
CA THR A 157 10.73 10.89 -8.55
C THR A 157 10.20 9.73 -9.38
N THR A 158 8.96 9.33 -9.12
CA THR A 158 8.26 8.23 -9.82
C THR A 158 8.25 8.39 -11.34
N GLY A 159 8.42 9.62 -11.86
CA GLY A 159 8.59 9.89 -13.29
C GLY A 159 9.83 9.25 -13.90
N GLN A 160 10.95 9.15 -13.16
CA GLN A 160 12.19 8.58 -13.69
C GLN A 160 12.11 7.04 -13.84
N PHE A 161 11.34 6.38 -12.98
CA PHE A 161 11.08 4.94 -13.06
C PHE A 161 10.27 4.58 -14.31
N LEU A 162 9.30 5.43 -14.69
CA LEU A 162 8.51 5.25 -15.92
C LEU A 162 9.30 5.55 -17.20
N LEU A 163 10.36 6.37 -17.11
CA LEU A 163 11.16 6.84 -18.23
C LEU A 163 12.42 5.98 -18.51
N SER A 164 12.49 4.77 -17.97
CA SER A 164 13.58 3.81 -18.23
C SER A 164 13.06 2.56 -19.00
N PRO A 165 12.77 2.64 -20.32
CA PRO A 165 12.15 1.54 -21.07
C PRO A 165 13.12 0.37 -21.30
N GLU A 166 14.43 0.63 -21.28
CA GLU A 166 15.43 -0.22 -21.95
C GLU A 166 15.76 -1.53 -21.22
N ARG A 167 15.40 -1.70 -19.94
CA ARG A 167 15.70 -2.95 -19.20
C ARG A 167 14.58 -3.99 -19.22
N ASN A 168 13.38 -3.64 -19.67
CA ASN A 168 12.21 -4.54 -19.59
C ASN A 168 11.84 -5.21 -20.92
N VAL A 169 12.46 -4.84 -22.05
CA VAL A 169 12.04 -5.32 -23.38
C VAL A 169 12.39 -6.80 -23.61
N SER A 170 13.52 -7.26 -23.08
CA SER A 170 14.03 -8.62 -23.34
C SER A 170 13.26 -9.73 -22.61
N PHE A 171 12.69 -9.44 -21.43
CA PHE A 171 11.96 -10.44 -20.63
C PHE A 171 10.53 -10.69 -21.16
N VAL A 172 9.93 -9.70 -21.83
CA VAL A 172 8.56 -9.76 -22.35
C VAL A 172 8.43 -10.68 -23.58
N LEU A 173 9.48 -10.78 -24.41
CA LEU A 173 9.40 -11.52 -25.67
C LEU A 173 9.38 -13.05 -25.50
N ILE A 174 10.03 -13.60 -24.47
CA ILE A 174 10.17 -15.05 -24.29
C ILE A 174 8.92 -15.67 -23.61
N HIS A 175 8.21 -14.93 -22.76
CA HIS A 175 6.98 -15.41 -22.09
C HIS A 175 5.76 -15.49 -23.03
N ASN A 176 5.77 -14.74 -24.14
CA ASN A 176 4.63 -14.61 -25.05
C ASN A 176 4.31 -15.88 -25.88
N ALA A 177 5.25 -16.81 -26.03
CA ALA A 177 5.04 -18.00 -26.87
C ALA A 177 4.22 -19.10 -26.16
N ARG A 178 4.31 -19.23 -24.84
CA ARG A 178 3.55 -20.23 -24.05
C ARG A 178 2.19 -19.73 -23.55
N TYR A 179 2.00 -18.42 -23.40
CA TYR A 179 0.74 -17.82 -22.92
C TYR A 179 -0.38 -17.76 -23.97
N LYS A 180 -0.05 -17.77 -25.27
CA LYS A 180 -1.03 -17.63 -26.37
C LYS A 180 -2.02 -18.79 -26.50
N GLN A 181 -1.76 -19.94 -25.88
CA GLN A 181 -2.62 -21.12 -26.03
C GLN A 181 -3.74 -21.21 -24.99
N ALA A 182 -3.71 -20.41 -23.92
CA ALA A 182 -4.67 -20.50 -22.79
C ALA A 182 -5.73 -19.38 -22.72
N HIS A 183 -5.47 -18.18 -23.24
CA HIS A 183 -6.39 -17.04 -23.09
C HIS A 183 -6.78 -16.43 -24.44
N LYS A 184 -7.78 -17.05 -25.09
CA LYS A 184 -8.48 -16.48 -26.26
C LYS A 184 -9.70 -15.63 -25.88
N LEU A 185 -10.00 -15.46 -24.59
CA LEU A 185 -11.29 -14.91 -24.12
C LEU A 185 -11.31 -13.39 -23.89
N TYR A 186 -10.17 -12.74 -23.68
CA TYR A 186 -10.12 -11.27 -23.48
C TYR A 186 -8.81 -10.71 -24.06
N GLU A 187 -8.89 -9.98 -25.18
CA GLU A 187 -7.70 -9.34 -25.78
C GLU A 187 -7.15 -8.20 -24.90
N SER A 188 -7.99 -7.55 -24.09
CA SER A 188 -7.59 -6.54 -23.09
C SER A 188 -8.64 -6.41 -21.97
N LEU A 189 -8.18 -6.16 -20.73
CA LEU A 189 -9.05 -5.95 -19.56
C LEU A 189 -9.44 -4.47 -19.37
N PHE A 190 -8.53 -3.56 -19.71
CA PHE A 190 -8.68 -2.12 -19.48
C PHE A 190 -8.09 -1.34 -20.66
N GLU A 191 -8.83 -0.33 -21.10
CA GLU A 191 -8.50 0.58 -22.20
C GLU A 191 -8.76 2.03 -21.79
N ASN A 192 -8.34 2.98 -22.63
CA ASN A 192 -8.46 4.43 -22.35
C ASN A 192 -9.92 4.94 -22.27
N ASP A 193 -10.89 4.14 -22.67
CA ASP A 193 -12.33 4.41 -22.63
C ASP A 193 -13.04 3.62 -21.51
N THR A 194 -12.32 2.77 -20.76
CA THR A 194 -12.91 1.92 -19.72
C THR A 194 -13.60 2.75 -18.64
N LYS A 195 -14.85 2.38 -18.37
CA LYS A 195 -15.70 2.98 -17.33
C LYS A 195 -15.94 2.04 -16.17
N ALA A 196 -15.85 2.58 -14.97
CA ALA A 196 -15.98 1.89 -13.71
C ALA A 196 -17.07 2.49 -12.82
N ILE A 197 -17.76 1.62 -12.10
CA ILE A 197 -18.59 1.98 -10.95
C ILE A 197 -17.83 1.56 -9.69
N VAL A 198 -17.82 2.44 -8.68
CA VAL A 198 -17.19 2.17 -7.38
C VAL A 198 -18.24 1.82 -6.34
N TRP A 199 -18.15 0.64 -5.73
CA TRP A 199 -18.96 0.30 -4.56
C TRP A 199 -18.29 0.82 -3.30
N GLY A 200 -19.00 1.64 -2.52
CA GLY A 200 -18.52 2.26 -1.29
C GLY A 200 -18.31 3.78 -1.37
N GLN A 201 -18.23 4.44 -0.21
CA GLN A 201 -18.00 5.89 -0.11
C GLN A 201 -16.51 6.24 -0.10
N GLN A 202 -15.82 5.98 -1.20
CA GLN A 202 -14.37 6.12 -1.30
C GLN A 202 -13.94 7.38 -2.06
N GLN A 203 -14.26 8.56 -1.51
CA GLN A 203 -13.98 9.84 -2.17
C GLN A 203 -12.50 10.02 -2.55
N LYS A 204 -11.57 9.63 -1.67
CA LYS A 204 -10.13 9.76 -1.94
C LYS A 204 -9.67 8.83 -3.06
N ALA A 205 -10.17 7.60 -3.10
CA ALA A 205 -9.82 6.65 -4.16
C ALA A 205 -10.38 7.11 -5.50
N ILE A 206 -11.66 7.53 -5.53
CA ILE A 206 -12.30 8.07 -6.74
C ILE A 206 -11.53 9.30 -7.23
N GLN A 207 -11.24 10.27 -6.36
CA GLN A 207 -10.45 11.45 -6.74
C GLN A 207 -9.07 11.06 -7.28
N GLY A 208 -8.37 10.11 -6.64
CA GLY A 208 -7.07 9.63 -7.12
C GLY A 208 -7.14 8.95 -8.49
N MET A 209 -8.21 8.21 -8.79
CA MET A 209 -8.45 7.65 -10.13
C MET A 209 -8.66 8.76 -11.16
N LEU A 210 -9.43 9.81 -10.83
CA LEU A 210 -9.66 10.95 -11.72
C LEU A 210 -8.41 11.80 -11.95
N ASP A 211 -7.60 11.99 -10.91
CA ASP A 211 -6.32 12.66 -11.01
C ASP A 211 -5.38 11.89 -11.95
N PHE A 212 -5.34 10.55 -11.81
CA PHE A 212 -4.62 9.66 -12.70
C PHE A 212 -5.13 9.76 -14.15
N ASP A 213 -6.45 9.71 -14.35
CA ASP A 213 -7.07 9.86 -15.68
C ASP A 213 -6.65 11.17 -16.36
N TYR A 214 -6.65 12.27 -15.60
CA TYR A 214 -6.28 13.59 -16.09
C TYR A 214 -4.81 13.68 -16.50
N VAL A 215 -3.89 13.19 -15.67
CA VAL A 215 -2.45 13.20 -16.01
C VAL A 215 -2.12 12.24 -17.16
N CYS A 216 -2.89 11.15 -17.31
CA CYS A 216 -2.84 10.26 -18.47
C CYS A 216 -3.50 10.84 -19.72
N ARG A 217 -4.05 12.06 -19.66
CA ARG A 217 -4.72 12.76 -20.76
C ARG A 217 -5.92 11.99 -21.33
N ARG A 218 -6.66 11.28 -20.47
CA ARG A 218 -7.93 10.68 -20.88
C ARG A 218 -8.92 11.79 -21.23
N ALA A 219 -9.73 11.55 -22.25
CA ALA A 219 -10.78 12.48 -22.66
C ALA A 219 -11.90 12.58 -21.60
N GLU A 220 -12.15 11.48 -20.88
CA GLU A 220 -13.24 11.37 -19.93
C GLU A 220 -12.82 10.62 -18.65
N PRO A 221 -13.49 10.88 -17.51
CA PRO A 221 -13.35 10.12 -16.27
C PRO A 221 -13.48 8.60 -16.46
N SER A 222 -12.64 7.84 -15.76
CA SER A 222 -12.79 6.39 -15.60
C SER A 222 -13.94 6.04 -14.67
N VAL A 223 -14.19 6.82 -13.62
CA VAL A 223 -15.29 6.60 -12.68
C VAL A 223 -16.52 7.36 -13.13
N VAL A 224 -17.58 6.65 -13.47
CA VAL A 224 -18.84 7.25 -13.96
C VAL A 224 -19.94 7.29 -12.90
N ALA A 225 -19.84 6.42 -11.89
CA ALA A 225 -20.76 6.40 -10.76
C ALA A 225 -20.14 5.76 -9.53
N SER A 226 -20.76 5.98 -8.38
CA SER A 226 -20.58 5.15 -7.20
C SER A 226 -21.90 4.54 -6.74
N THR A 227 -21.83 3.46 -5.97
CA THR A 227 -23.01 2.85 -5.35
C THR A 227 -22.77 2.52 -3.88
N TYR A 228 -23.75 2.85 -3.04
CA TYR A 228 -23.69 2.59 -1.61
C TYR A 228 -25.10 2.46 -0.99
N PRO A 229 -25.50 1.28 -0.49
CA PRO A 229 -26.89 1.00 -0.13
C PRO A 229 -27.39 1.76 1.11
N PHE A 230 -26.48 2.31 1.91
CA PHE A 230 -26.80 2.99 3.17
C PHE A 230 -27.07 4.49 3.01
N THR A 231 -26.89 5.04 1.82
CA THR A 231 -27.22 6.45 1.52
C THR A 231 -28.18 6.56 0.36
N GLY A 232 -29.08 7.55 0.42
CA GLY A 232 -29.94 7.89 -0.71
C GLY A 232 -29.15 8.40 -1.92
N ASP A 233 -29.81 8.39 -3.07
CA ASP A 233 -29.22 8.88 -4.32
C ASP A 233 -28.78 10.34 -4.17
N ASN A 234 -27.55 10.63 -4.55
CA ASN A 234 -26.99 11.97 -4.49
C ASN A 234 -25.94 12.17 -5.58
N LYS A 235 -25.35 13.37 -5.63
CA LYS A 235 -24.21 13.68 -6.48
C LYS A 235 -23.04 14.08 -5.59
N GLN A 236 -21.89 13.50 -5.87
CA GLN A 236 -20.64 13.78 -5.17
C GLN A 236 -19.76 14.66 -6.05
N LYS A 237 -19.17 15.68 -5.45
CA LYS A 237 -18.28 16.64 -6.11
C LYS A 237 -16.87 16.08 -6.18
N TYR A 238 -16.27 16.15 -7.36
CA TYR A 238 -14.89 15.76 -7.65
C TYR A 238 -14.23 16.77 -8.59
N TYR A 239 -12.92 16.65 -8.77
CA TYR A 239 -12.16 17.43 -9.74
C TYR A 239 -11.63 16.53 -10.87
N PHE A 240 -11.70 17.03 -12.09
CA PHE A 240 -11.01 16.47 -13.26
C PHE A 240 -10.07 17.54 -13.80
N GLY A 241 -8.80 17.45 -13.39
CA GLY A 241 -7.87 18.58 -13.47
C GLY A 241 -8.35 19.74 -12.60
N HIS A 242 -8.54 20.91 -13.21
CA HIS A 242 -9.05 22.09 -12.51
C HIS A 242 -10.57 22.26 -12.59
N ARG A 243 -11.26 21.39 -13.36
CA ARG A 243 -12.70 21.46 -13.55
C ARG A 243 -13.42 20.66 -12.47
N GLU A 244 -14.42 21.28 -11.86
CA GLU A 244 -15.33 20.60 -10.96
C GLU A 244 -16.35 19.75 -11.75
N ILE A 245 -16.50 18.49 -11.35
CA ILE A 245 -17.47 17.54 -11.92
C ILE A 245 -18.33 16.91 -10.81
N LEU A 246 -19.52 16.45 -11.18
CA LEU A 246 -20.44 15.76 -10.29
C LEU A 246 -20.59 14.31 -10.73
N ILE A 247 -20.17 13.37 -9.89
CA ILE A 247 -20.37 11.93 -10.11
C ILE A 247 -21.60 11.48 -9.33
N PRO A 248 -22.59 10.82 -9.97
CA PRO A 248 -23.76 10.31 -9.29
C PRO A 248 -23.40 9.15 -8.35
N ALA A 249 -23.96 9.18 -7.15
CA ALA A 249 -23.90 8.09 -6.17
C ALA A 249 -25.30 7.50 -6.01
N TYR A 250 -25.45 6.21 -6.29
CA TYR A 250 -26.74 5.52 -6.26
C TYR A 250 -26.87 4.63 -5.04
N LYS A 251 -28.05 4.62 -4.42
CA LYS A 251 -28.41 3.66 -3.38
C LYS A 251 -28.40 2.23 -3.91
N SER A 252 -28.84 2.04 -5.15
CA SER A 252 -28.98 0.71 -5.77
C SER A 252 -27.91 0.47 -6.84
N MET A 253 -27.22 -0.67 -6.73
CA MET A 253 -26.28 -1.14 -7.74
C MET A 253 -27.00 -1.36 -9.09
N ALA A 254 -28.22 -1.88 -9.07
CA ALA A 254 -29.02 -2.09 -10.28
C ALA A 254 -29.33 -0.78 -10.99
N LYS A 255 -29.68 0.27 -10.23
CA LYS A 255 -29.91 1.61 -10.81
C LYS A 255 -28.63 2.20 -11.41
N ALA A 256 -27.50 1.99 -10.74
CA ALA A 256 -26.20 2.46 -11.22
C ALA A 256 -25.85 1.85 -12.58
N PHE A 257 -25.86 0.51 -12.71
CA PHE A 257 -25.53 -0.16 -13.97
C PHE A 257 -26.59 0.03 -15.07
N ALA A 258 -27.86 0.19 -14.71
CA ALA A 258 -28.90 0.55 -15.68
C ALA A 258 -28.75 1.97 -16.24
N THR A 259 -28.22 2.91 -15.45
CA THR A 259 -28.00 4.30 -15.90
C THR A 259 -26.67 4.47 -16.64
N HIS A 260 -25.70 3.59 -16.39
CA HIS A 260 -24.35 3.62 -16.98
C HIS A 260 -24.08 2.29 -17.71
N PRO A 261 -24.71 2.04 -18.88
CA PRO A 261 -24.60 0.79 -19.62
C PRO A 261 -23.18 0.54 -20.18
N ASP A 262 -22.38 1.59 -20.30
CA ASP A 262 -20.98 1.58 -20.74
C ASP A 262 -19.99 1.19 -19.61
N ALA A 263 -20.45 1.16 -18.36
CA ALA A 263 -19.63 0.70 -17.24
C ALA A 263 -19.43 -0.82 -17.29
N THR A 264 -18.19 -1.23 -17.55
CA THR A 264 -17.78 -2.64 -17.64
C THR A 264 -16.93 -3.10 -16.46
N VAL A 265 -16.59 -2.19 -15.53
CA VAL A 265 -15.76 -2.49 -14.35
C VAL A 265 -16.52 -2.14 -13.08
N LEU A 266 -16.45 -3.03 -12.08
CA LEU A 266 -16.83 -2.73 -10.71
C LEU A 266 -15.58 -2.75 -9.83
N VAL A 267 -15.32 -1.67 -9.11
CA VAL A 267 -14.32 -1.66 -8.04
C VAL A 267 -15.05 -1.68 -6.71
N THR A 268 -14.93 -2.78 -5.95
CA THR A 268 -15.65 -2.93 -4.68
C THR A 268 -14.76 -2.76 -3.46
N PHE A 269 -15.11 -1.75 -2.65
CA PHE A 269 -14.57 -1.52 -1.31
C PHE A 269 -15.52 -2.02 -0.22
N ALA A 270 -16.33 -3.04 -0.54
CA ALA A 270 -17.12 -3.74 0.45
C ALA A 270 -16.23 -4.33 1.55
N SER A 271 -16.74 -4.35 2.78
CA SER A 271 -16.03 -4.99 3.89
C SER A 271 -15.94 -6.49 3.68
N LEU A 272 -15.03 -7.16 4.40
CA LEU A 272 -14.91 -8.63 4.40
C LEU A 272 -16.24 -9.36 4.71
N ARG A 273 -17.17 -8.69 5.41
CA ARG A 273 -18.47 -9.26 5.78
C ARG A 273 -19.50 -9.16 4.66
N SER A 274 -19.40 -8.14 3.80
CA SER A 274 -20.41 -7.80 2.80
C SER A 274 -19.97 -8.05 1.36
N VAL A 275 -18.68 -8.27 1.15
CA VAL A 275 -18.09 -8.40 -0.19
C VAL A 275 -18.59 -9.62 -0.94
N TYR A 276 -18.82 -10.75 -0.26
CA TYR A 276 -19.33 -11.96 -0.90
C TYR A 276 -20.69 -11.73 -1.56
N GLU A 277 -21.66 -11.15 -0.84
CA GLU A 277 -22.98 -10.83 -1.38
C GLU A 277 -22.91 -9.73 -2.44
N THR A 278 -22.05 -8.74 -2.24
CA THR A 278 -21.83 -7.64 -3.20
C THR A 278 -21.35 -8.16 -4.55
N VAL A 279 -20.41 -9.12 -4.56
CA VAL A 279 -19.87 -9.71 -5.79
C VAL A 279 -20.89 -10.64 -6.43
N LEU A 280 -21.63 -11.44 -5.67
CA LEU A 280 -22.71 -12.26 -6.22
C LEU A 280 -23.79 -11.42 -6.90
N GLN A 281 -24.14 -10.27 -6.31
CA GLN A 281 -25.04 -9.32 -6.95
C GLN A 281 -24.43 -8.74 -8.23
N ALA A 282 -23.15 -8.37 -8.19
CA ALA A 282 -22.44 -7.83 -9.36
C ALA A 282 -22.40 -8.81 -10.54
N LEU A 283 -22.22 -10.10 -10.28
CA LEU A 283 -22.20 -11.15 -11.30
C LEU A 283 -23.56 -11.33 -12.03
N GLN A 284 -24.65 -10.75 -11.52
CA GLN A 284 -25.95 -10.74 -12.21
C GLN A 284 -26.02 -9.70 -13.34
N PHE A 285 -25.06 -8.77 -13.43
CA PHE A 285 -25.04 -7.74 -14.47
C PHE A 285 -24.12 -8.16 -15.62
N PRO A 286 -24.67 -8.55 -16.79
CA PRO A 286 -23.88 -9.11 -17.90
C PRO A 286 -22.90 -8.10 -18.54
N GLN A 287 -23.10 -6.80 -18.32
CA GLN A 287 -22.19 -5.75 -18.80
C GLN A 287 -20.86 -5.70 -18.04
N ILE A 288 -20.80 -6.23 -16.81
CA ILE A 288 -19.58 -6.21 -16.00
C ILE A 288 -18.64 -7.30 -16.50
N ARG A 289 -17.44 -6.89 -16.90
CA ARG A 289 -16.36 -7.79 -17.35
C ARG A 289 -15.29 -7.98 -16.29
N VAL A 290 -15.09 -6.98 -15.42
CA VAL A 290 -14.05 -7.00 -14.39
C VAL A 290 -14.62 -6.56 -13.05
N ILE A 291 -14.36 -7.35 -12.01
CA ILE A 291 -14.67 -7.00 -10.63
C ILE A 291 -13.37 -6.97 -9.83
N ALA A 292 -12.93 -5.76 -9.42
CA ALA A 292 -11.79 -5.58 -8.53
C ALA A 292 -12.25 -5.63 -7.07
N ILE A 293 -11.85 -6.68 -6.35
CA ILE A 293 -12.19 -6.90 -4.94
C ILE A 293 -11.05 -6.39 -4.07
N ILE A 294 -11.29 -5.34 -3.26
CA ILE A 294 -10.26 -4.72 -2.41
C ILE A 294 -10.21 -5.35 -1.00
N ALA A 295 -11.29 -5.99 -0.56
CA ALA A 295 -11.39 -6.53 0.78
C ALA A 295 -10.37 -7.66 1.03
N GLU A 296 -9.57 -7.52 2.09
CA GLU A 296 -8.77 -8.61 2.64
C GLU A 296 -9.55 -9.40 3.70
N GLY A 297 -9.10 -10.62 3.99
CA GLY A 297 -9.69 -11.47 5.04
C GLY A 297 -11.02 -12.13 4.68
N VAL A 298 -11.35 -12.23 3.39
CA VAL A 298 -12.53 -12.98 2.91
C VAL A 298 -12.30 -14.49 3.12
N PRO A 299 -13.23 -15.23 3.75
CA PRO A 299 -13.11 -16.67 3.91
C PRO A 299 -12.84 -17.38 2.58
N GLU A 300 -11.82 -18.24 2.54
CA GLU A 300 -11.40 -18.93 1.30
C GLU A 300 -12.52 -19.78 0.67
N ASN A 301 -13.43 -20.33 1.48
CA ASN A 301 -14.59 -21.05 0.98
C ASN A 301 -15.58 -20.15 0.21
N GLN A 302 -15.73 -18.90 0.61
CA GLN A 302 -16.53 -17.89 -0.08
C GLN A 302 -15.84 -17.47 -1.37
N THR A 303 -14.53 -17.18 -1.33
CA THR A 303 -13.73 -16.85 -2.52
C THR A 303 -13.80 -17.96 -3.58
N ARG A 304 -13.67 -19.23 -3.17
CA ARG A 304 -13.82 -20.39 -4.09
C ARG A 304 -15.21 -20.45 -4.74
N LYS A 305 -16.27 -20.09 -4.03
CA LYS A 305 -17.62 -20.02 -4.60
C LYS A 305 -17.73 -18.88 -5.61
N LEU A 306 -17.13 -17.72 -5.34
CA LEU A 306 -17.09 -16.61 -6.30
C LEU A 306 -16.39 -17.03 -7.60
N ILE A 307 -15.21 -17.65 -7.50
CA ILE A 307 -14.44 -18.15 -8.65
C ILE A 307 -15.22 -19.19 -9.46
N LYS A 308 -16.02 -20.03 -8.81
CA LYS A 308 -16.83 -21.05 -9.49
C LYS A 308 -18.00 -20.46 -10.28
N VAL A 309 -18.51 -19.32 -9.85
CA VAL A 309 -19.70 -18.67 -10.45
C VAL A 309 -19.30 -17.63 -11.52
N SER A 310 -18.09 -17.08 -11.44
CA SER A 310 -17.49 -16.22 -12.48
C SER A 310 -17.03 -17.02 -13.70
#